data_AF-A0A0F0LVB6-F1
#
_entry.id   AF-A0A0F0LVB6-F1
#
_cell.length_a   1.000
_cell.length_b   1.000
_cell.length_c   1.000
_cell.angle_alpha   90.00
_cell.angle_beta   90.00
_cell.angle_gamma   90.00
#
_symmetry.space_group_name_H-M   'P 1'
#
loop_
_entity.id
_entity.type
_entity.pdbx_description
1 polymer ?
#
loop_
_entity_poly.entity_id
_entity_poly.type
_entity_poly.pdbx_seq_one_letter_code
_entity_poly.pdbx_strand_id
1 'polypeptide(L)'
;MSTPHPPVDVKRAVIRRDGEYCLLALSRCQGEATTTDHRANRGMGGSRVLNDPVNLIAACALCNGDKADAPALVLLELELRGLWVRPAATHEKTLARARETPVEALDGTRWFLLSESERISVEEAMGAR
;
A
#
# COMPACT_ATOMS: atom_id res chain seq x y z
N MET A 1 20.54 14.23 -7.05
CA MET A 1 20.05 14.11 -5.65
C MET A 1 18.71 13.38 -5.69
N SER A 2 18.60 12.18 -5.12
CA SER A 2 17.40 11.34 -5.19
C SER A 2 16.34 11.81 -4.18
N THR A 3 15.15 12.12 -4.66
CA THR A 3 13.99 12.63 -3.92
C THR A 3 13.48 11.65 -2.85
N PRO A 4 13.01 12.14 -1.69
CA PRO A 4 12.47 11.29 -0.62
C PRO A 4 11.12 10.64 -0.96
N HIS A 5 10.57 10.92 -2.14
CA HIS A 5 9.28 10.42 -2.63
C HIS A 5 9.47 9.43 -3.77
N PRO A 6 8.57 8.44 -3.91
CA PRO A 6 8.54 7.56 -5.07
C PRO A 6 8.47 8.36 -6.38
N PRO A 7 9.23 7.99 -7.42
CA PRO A 7 9.15 8.57 -8.75
C PRO A 7 7.72 8.55 -9.33
N VAL A 8 7.39 9.51 -10.20
CA VAL A 8 6.04 9.69 -10.75
C VAL A 8 5.61 8.51 -11.62
N ASP A 9 6.53 7.96 -12.40
CA ASP A 9 6.36 6.74 -13.20
C ASP A 9 6.04 5.52 -12.33
N VAL A 10 6.76 5.32 -11.22
CA VAL A 10 6.48 4.26 -10.25
C VAL A 10 5.07 4.41 -9.66
N LYS A 11 4.68 5.64 -9.28
CA LYS A 11 3.33 5.90 -8.77
C LYS A 11 2.24 5.55 -9.78
N ARG A 12 2.43 5.93 -11.05
CA ARG A 12 1.49 5.61 -12.13
C ARG A 12 1.40 4.10 -12.39
N ALA A 13 2.53 3.40 -12.32
CA ALA A 13 2.55 1.95 -12.46
C ALA A 13 1.76 1.27 -11.33
N VAL A 14 1.99 1.68 -10.07
CA VAL A 14 1.25 1.17 -8.90
C VAL A 14 -0.25 1.42 -9.03
N ILE A 15 -0.66 2.62 -9.44
CA ILE A 15 -2.09 2.94 -9.64
C ILE A 15 -2.72 2.00 -10.67
N ARG A 16 -2.05 1.74 -11.79
CA ARG A 16 -2.53 0.78 -12.80
C ARG A 16 -2.55 -0.66 -12.30
N ARG A 17 -1.50 -1.11 -11.60
CA ARG A 17 -1.41 -2.45 -11.00
C ARG A 17 -2.60 -2.74 -10.10
N ASP A 18 -3.05 -1.73 -9.36
CA ASP A 18 -4.12 -1.85 -8.39
C ASP A 18 -5.52 -1.60 -8.99
N GLY A 19 -5.61 -1.36 -10.31
CA GLY A 19 -6.88 -1.21 -11.03
C GLY A 19 -7.45 0.21 -11.03
N GLU A 20 -6.64 1.23 -10.75
CA GLU A 20 -7.00 2.66 -10.84
C GLU A 20 -8.03 3.18 -9.81
N TYR A 21 -8.46 2.34 -8.86
CA TYR A 21 -9.35 2.72 -7.77
C TYR A 21 -8.61 2.92 -6.44
N CYS A 22 -9.14 3.78 -5.58
CA CYS A 22 -8.62 3.99 -4.23
C CYS A 22 -8.94 2.78 -3.35
N LEU A 23 -7.90 2.05 -2.95
CA LEU A 23 -8.06 0.85 -2.11
C LEU A 23 -8.45 1.18 -0.66
N LEU A 24 -8.07 2.35 -0.16
CA LEU A 24 -8.34 2.76 1.23
C LEU A 24 -9.84 2.95 1.53
N ALA A 25 -10.62 3.49 0.57
CA ALA A 25 -12.07 3.71 0.71
C ALA A 25 -12.53 4.32 2.05
N LEU A 26 -11.82 5.34 2.55
CA LEU A 26 -12.18 6.07 3.76
C LEU A 26 -13.40 6.98 3.51
N SER A 27 -13.93 7.60 4.57
CA SER A 27 -15.19 8.37 4.55
C SER A 27 -15.26 9.47 3.48
N ARG A 28 -14.14 10.11 3.14
CA ARG A 28 -14.04 11.16 2.10
C ARG A 28 -13.44 10.66 0.79
N CYS A 29 -13.51 9.36 0.52
CA CYS A 29 -12.93 8.77 -0.67
C CYS A 29 -13.53 9.35 -1.96
N GLN A 30 -12.68 9.59 -2.95
CA GLN A 30 -13.08 10.05 -4.29
C GLN A 30 -13.36 8.90 -5.27
N GLY A 31 -13.21 7.65 -4.83
CA GLY A 31 -13.35 6.46 -5.67
C GLY A 31 -12.09 6.17 -6.50
N GLU A 32 -11.65 7.11 -7.32
CA GLU A 32 -10.49 6.96 -8.20
C GLU A 32 -9.16 7.24 -7.48
N ALA A 33 -8.12 6.48 -7.82
CA ALA A 33 -6.78 6.71 -7.29
C ALA A 33 -6.07 7.84 -8.04
N THR A 34 -5.59 8.82 -7.29
CA THR A 34 -4.87 9.99 -7.82
C THR A 34 -3.42 10.07 -7.32
N THR A 35 -3.06 9.19 -6.39
CA THR A 35 -1.72 9.05 -5.83
C THR A 35 -1.50 7.61 -5.34
N THR A 36 -0.34 7.37 -4.76
CA THR A 36 -0.06 6.18 -3.94
C THR A 36 -0.04 6.54 -2.46
N ASP A 37 -0.47 5.62 -1.62
CA ASP A 37 -0.27 5.64 -0.17
C ASP A 37 0.78 4.60 0.25
N HIS A 38 1.53 4.90 1.31
CA HIS A 38 2.49 3.99 1.92
C HIS A 38 1.78 3.10 2.95
N ARG A 39 1.79 1.77 2.75
CA ARG A 39 1.17 0.82 3.67
C ARG A 39 1.80 0.90 5.06
N ALA A 40 3.12 0.85 5.14
CA ALA A 40 3.89 1.18 6.33
C ALA A 40 4.40 2.62 6.28
N ASN A 41 4.17 3.38 7.35
CA ASN A 41 4.66 4.75 7.46
C ASN A 41 6.20 4.79 7.45
N ARG A 42 6.76 5.80 6.78
CA ARG A 42 8.20 6.04 6.59
C ARG A 42 8.84 6.88 7.70
N GLY A 43 8.06 7.36 8.67
CA GLY A 43 8.53 8.23 9.75
C GLY A 43 8.97 9.63 9.29
N MET A 44 9.37 10.47 10.24
CA MET A 44 9.97 11.78 9.94
C MET A 44 11.33 11.61 9.24
N GLY A 45 11.53 12.31 8.12
CA GLY A 45 12.73 12.21 7.28
C GLY A 45 12.59 11.26 6.08
N GLY A 46 11.58 10.39 6.09
CA GLY A 46 11.31 9.43 5.02
C GLY A 46 12.29 8.26 4.97
N SER A 47 12.02 7.30 4.09
CA SER A 47 12.83 6.09 3.93
C SER A 47 12.88 5.68 2.46
N ARG A 48 14.09 5.51 1.93
CA ARG A 48 14.29 4.96 0.58
C ARG A 48 13.85 3.50 0.50
N VAL A 49 14.12 2.74 1.55
CA VAL A 49 13.73 1.32 1.66
C VAL A 49 12.20 1.18 1.61
N LEU A 50 11.47 2.06 2.27
CA LEU A 50 10.00 2.00 2.29
C LEU A 50 9.32 2.71 1.11
N ASN A 51 10.08 3.30 0.18
CA ASN A 51 9.56 3.76 -1.12
C ASN A 51 9.43 2.61 -2.14
N ASP A 52 9.75 1.38 -1.74
CA ASP A 52 9.56 0.19 -2.53
C ASP A 52 8.09 0.00 -2.96
N PRO A 53 7.81 -0.34 -4.23
CA PRO A 53 6.45 -0.48 -4.73
C PRO A 53 5.56 -1.49 -4.00
N VAL A 54 6.13 -2.49 -3.31
CA VAL A 54 5.35 -3.44 -2.50
C VAL A 54 4.79 -2.81 -1.22
N ASN A 55 5.34 -1.67 -0.81
CA ASN A 55 4.84 -0.84 0.28
C ASN A 55 3.93 0.29 -0.22
N LEU A 56 3.64 0.36 -1.53
CA LEU A 56 2.77 1.36 -2.13
C LEU A 56 1.46 0.72 -2.59
N ILE A 57 0.35 1.43 -2.39
CA ILE A 57 -0.98 1.08 -2.89
C ILE A 57 -1.65 2.28 -3.54
N ALA A 58 -2.57 2.03 -4.48
CA ALA A 58 -3.40 3.06 -5.08
C ALA A 58 -4.35 3.71 -4.07
N ALA A 59 -4.34 5.05 -4.03
CA ALA A 59 -5.18 5.84 -3.15
C ALA A 59 -5.59 7.17 -3.81
N CYS A 60 -6.75 7.71 -3.42
CA CYS A 60 -7.06 9.11 -3.69
C CYS A 60 -6.29 10.01 -2.70
N ALA A 61 -6.04 11.25 -3.10
CA ALA A 61 -5.31 12.22 -2.27
C ALA A 61 -5.97 12.46 -0.90
N LEU A 62 -7.31 12.41 -0.82
CA LEU A 62 -8.05 12.59 0.44
C LEU A 62 -7.81 11.42 1.39
N CYS A 63 -7.97 10.17 0.94
CA CYS A 63 -7.72 9.00 1.78
C CYS A 63 -6.25 8.91 2.23
N ASN A 64 -5.30 9.24 1.35
CA ASN A 64 -3.88 9.27 1.69
C ASN A 64 -3.58 10.30 2.80
N GLY A 65 -4.25 11.46 2.78
CA GLY A 65 -4.18 12.44 3.88
C GLY A 65 -4.86 11.93 5.15
N ASP A 66 -6.10 11.47 5.05
CA ASP A 66 -6.94 11.06 6.19
C ASP A 66 -6.35 9.88 6.96
N LYS A 67 -5.62 8.99 6.27
CA LYS A 67 -4.95 7.85 6.89
C LYS A 67 -3.89 8.26 7.93
N ALA A 68 -3.24 9.41 7.77
CA ALA A 68 -2.21 9.87 8.69
C ALA A 68 -2.76 10.15 10.10
N ASP A 69 -4.02 10.61 10.17
CA ASP A 69 -4.73 10.99 11.40
C ASP A 69 -5.87 10.01 11.73
N ALA A 70 -5.88 8.83 11.10
CA ALA A 70 -6.97 7.88 11.23
C ALA A 70 -7.11 7.35 12.67
N PRO A 71 -8.34 7.25 13.21
CA PRO A 71 -8.59 6.60 14.49
C PRO A 71 -8.10 5.15 14.52
N ALA A 72 -7.76 4.64 15.72
CA ALA A 72 -7.23 3.29 15.88
C ALA A 72 -8.13 2.19 15.28
N LEU A 73 -9.47 2.37 15.34
CA LEU A 73 -10.41 1.42 14.75
C LEU A 73 -10.30 1.38 13.22
N VAL A 74 -10.11 2.53 12.57
CA VAL A 74 -9.90 2.61 11.12
C VAL A 74 -8.56 1.97 10.73
N LEU A 75 -7.50 2.25 11.50
CA LEU A 75 -6.20 1.61 11.26
C LEU A 75 -6.26 0.09 11.43
N LEU A 76 -7.05 -0.42 12.38
CA LEU A 76 -7.26 -1.86 12.57
C LEU A 76 -7.93 -2.48 11.33
N GLU A 77 -8.97 -1.86 10.79
CA GLU A 77 -9.61 -2.33 9.55
C GLU A 77 -8.63 -2.34 8.37
N LEU A 78 -7.87 -1.26 8.20
CA LEU A 78 -6.85 -1.17 7.16
C LEU A 78 -5.73 -2.22 7.36
N GLU A 79 -5.38 -2.54 8.61
CA GLU A 79 -4.43 -3.60 8.93
C GLU A 79 -4.94 -4.98 8.50
N LEU A 80 -6.20 -5.29 8.81
CA LEU A 80 -6.82 -6.56 8.42
C LEU A 80 -6.84 -6.76 6.89
N ARG A 81 -7.04 -5.67 6.15
CA ARG A 81 -7.00 -5.63 4.68
C ARG A 81 -5.58 -5.51 4.11
N GLY A 82 -4.55 -5.45 4.97
CA GLY A 82 -3.16 -5.28 4.58
C GLY A 82 -2.81 -3.92 3.95
N LEU A 83 -3.71 -2.94 4.03
CA LEU A 83 -3.53 -1.57 3.53
C LEU A 83 -2.76 -0.68 4.51
N TRP A 84 -2.65 -1.13 5.76
CA TRP A 84 -1.73 -0.57 6.74
C TRP A 84 -0.87 -1.68 7.32
N VAL A 85 0.44 -1.42 7.46
CA VAL A 85 1.40 -2.40 7.98
C VAL A 85 2.12 -1.79 9.17
N ARG A 86 2.05 -2.48 10.33
CA ARG A 86 2.78 -2.07 11.53
C ARG A 86 4.29 -2.03 11.27
N PRO A 87 4.97 -0.93 11.63
CA PRO A 87 6.43 -0.90 11.64
C PRO A 87 7.02 -2.05 12.47
N ALA A 88 8.13 -2.58 11.98
CA ALA A 88 8.98 -3.52 12.70
C ALA A 88 10.22 -2.80 13.27
N ALA A 89 11.15 -3.56 13.86
CA ALA A 89 12.37 -3.00 14.45
C ALA A 89 13.29 -2.28 13.43
N THR A 90 13.20 -2.61 12.14
CA THR A 90 13.94 -1.93 11.07
C THR A 90 13.06 -1.71 9.83
N HIS A 91 13.47 -0.82 8.94
CA HIS A 91 12.76 -0.59 7.66
C HIS A 91 12.78 -1.83 6.77
N GLU A 92 13.86 -2.61 6.75
CA GLU A 92 13.99 -3.84 5.98
C GLU A 92 13.02 -4.91 6.50
N LYS A 93 12.91 -5.07 7.82
CA LYS A 93 11.94 -5.97 8.44
C LYS A 93 10.50 -5.51 8.20
N THR A 94 10.28 -4.20 8.17
CA THR A 94 8.96 -3.62 7.85
C THR A 94 8.60 -3.88 6.40
N LEU A 95 9.55 -3.74 5.48
CA LEU A 95 9.38 -4.05 4.06
C LEU A 95 9.14 -5.54 3.83
N ALA A 96 9.88 -6.41 4.51
CA ALA A 96 9.64 -7.86 4.48
C ALA A 96 8.21 -8.21 4.92
N ARG A 97 7.76 -7.63 6.03
CA ARG A 97 6.37 -7.76 6.48
C ARG A 97 5.37 -7.27 5.43
N ALA A 98 5.64 -6.13 4.77
CA ALA A 98 4.76 -5.65 3.70
C ALA A 98 4.70 -6.62 2.51
N ARG A 99 5.83 -7.24 2.12
CA ARG A 99 5.87 -8.29 1.07
C ARG A 99 5.06 -9.53 1.45
N GLU A 100 5.11 -9.93 2.71
CA GLU A 100 4.41 -11.10 3.25
C GLU A 100 2.94 -10.84 3.61
N THR A 101 2.50 -9.57 3.58
CA THR A 101 1.13 -9.20 3.92
C THR A 101 0.34 -9.01 2.63
N PRO A 102 -0.69 -9.83 2.35
CA PRO A 102 -1.54 -9.63 1.18
C PRO A 102 -2.38 -8.35 1.33
N VAL A 103 -2.72 -7.75 0.21
CA VAL A 103 -3.65 -6.61 0.11
C VAL A 103 -5.02 -7.12 -0.31
N GLU A 104 -6.07 -6.63 0.33
CA GLU A 104 -7.46 -6.95 0.01
C GLU A 104 -8.17 -5.76 -0.67
N ALA A 105 -8.75 -6.02 -1.84
CA ALA A 105 -9.54 -5.04 -2.59
C ALA A 105 -10.91 -4.78 -1.96
N LEU A 106 -11.67 -3.88 -2.59
CA LEU A 106 -13.05 -3.59 -2.20
C LEU A 106 -14.02 -4.74 -2.53
N ASP A 107 -13.68 -5.60 -3.49
CA ASP A 107 -14.46 -6.79 -3.85
C ASP A 107 -14.07 -8.05 -3.05
N GLY A 108 -13.13 -7.93 -2.11
CA GLY A 108 -12.63 -9.03 -1.29
C GLY A 108 -11.51 -9.86 -1.95
N THR A 109 -11.12 -9.57 -3.19
CA THR A 109 -9.98 -10.25 -3.84
C THR A 109 -8.69 -9.91 -3.10
N ARG A 110 -7.81 -10.91 -2.92
CA ARG A 110 -6.55 -10.75 -2.17
C ARG A 110 -5.34 -11.09 -3.03
N TRP A 111 -4.28 -10.29 -2.89
CA TRP A 111 -3.04 -10.49 -3.65
C TRP A 111 -1.79 -10.10 -2.86
N PHE A 112 -0.67 -10.74 -3.19
CA PHE A 112 0.66 -10.26 -2.81
C PHE A 112 1.19 -9.28 -3.86
N LEU A 113 1.90 -8.26 -3.39
CA LEU A 113 2.54 -7.26 -4.26
C LEU A 113 3.98 -7.68 -4.55
N LEU A 114 4.34 -7.81 -5.83
CA LEU A 114 5.66 -8.26 -6.25
C LEU A 114 6.54 -7.07 -6.68
N SER A 115 5.95 -6.15 -7.45
CA SER A 115 6.60 -4.96 -7.99
C SER A 115 5.59 -3.82 -8.18
N GLU A 116 6.00 -2.73 -8.84
CA GLU A 116 5.10 -1.63 -9.23
C GLU A 116 4.03 -2.02 -10.24
N SER A 117 4.24 -3.09 -11.01
CA SER A 117 3.33 -3.52 -12.07
C SER A 117 2.76 -4.92 -11.88
N GLU A 118 3.32 -5.71 -10.94
CA GLU A 118 2.97 -7.11 -10.78
C GLU A 118 2.41 -7.41 -9.38
N ARG A 119 1.36 -8.22 -9.39
CA ARG A 119 0.74 -8.83 -8.21
C ARG A 119 0.38 -10.27 -8.55
N ILE A 120 0.31 -11.13 -7.54
CA ILE A 120 -0.12 -12.52 -7.65
C ILE A 120 -1.28 -12.75 -6.69
N SER A 121 -2.32 -13.44 -7.12
CA SER A 121 -3.43 -13.76 -6.21
C SER A 121 -2.95 -14.66 -5.07
N VAL A 122 -3.61 -14.58 -3.91
CA VAL A 122 -3.29 -15.46 -2.78
C VAL A 122 -3.53 -16.92 -3.17
N GLU A 123 -4.57 -17.19 -3.94
CA GLU A 123 -4.94 -18.51 -4.45
C GLU A 123 -3.85 -19.11 -5.35
N GLU A 124 -3.32 -18.34 -6.31
CA GLU A 124 -2.21 -18.78 -7.17
C GLU A 124 -0.93 -19.01 -6.36
N ALA A 125 -0.61 -18.12 -5.43
CA ALA A 125 0.58 -18.24 -4.58
C ALA A 125 0.52 -19.47 -3.65
N MET A 126 -0.68 -19.87 -3.22
CA MET A 126 -0.89 -21.04 -2.35
C MET A 126 -1.07 -22.35 -3.14
N GLY A 127 -1.62 -22.28 -4.36
CA GLY A 127 -1.84 -23.43 -5.25
C GLY A 127 -0.61 -23.89 -6.02
N ALA A 128 0.45 -23.09 -6.07
CA ALA A 128 1.74 -23.46 -6.67
C ALA A 128 2.60 -24.41 -5.80
N ARG A 129 1.96 -25.23 -4.94
CA ARG A 129 2.61 -26.22 -4.08
C ARG A 129 2.38 -27.64 -4.56
#